data_AF-B6W9X9-F1
#
_entry.id   AF-B6W9X9-F1
#
_cell.length_a   1.000
_cell.length_b   1.000
_cell.length_c   1.000
_cell.angle_alpha   90.00
_cell.angle_beta   90.00
_cell.angle_gamma   90.00
#
_symmetry.space_group_name_H-M   'P 1'
#
loop_
_entity.id
_entity.type
_entity.pdbx_description
1 polymer ?
#
loop_
_entity_poly.entity_id
_entity_poly.type
_entity_poly.pdbx_seq_one_letter_code
_entity_poly.pdbx_strand_id
1 'polypeptide(L)'
;MTNLEQDKRIKKEINKFRKFIKDLDTEEKRMAMNMVNELAFMKITLEDLKKEVNANGVVTEMPQGEYSITRENPALKSYNTMIQRYNSTLKQLDDYINKISPQTDELDTLSQFLQKR
;
A
#
# COMPACT_ATOMS: atom_id res chain seq x y z
N MET A 1 -9.76 14.72 -13.21
CA MET A 1 -9.70 15.42 -11.92
C MET A 1 -8.40 16.18 -11.87
N THR A 2 -8.42 17.46 -11.47
CA THR A 2 -7.23 18.30 -11.39
C THR A 2 -6.21 17.69 -10.43
N ASN A 3 -4.94 17.68 -10.83
CA ASN A 3 -3.79 17.17 -10.07
C ASN A 3 -3.84 17.55 -8.58
N LEU A 4 -4.37 18.75 -8.28
CA LEU A 4 -4.51 19.32 -6.94
C LEU A 4 -5.40 18.51 -5.96
N GLU A 5 -6.51 17.90 -6.41
CA GLU A 5 -7.37 17.11 -5.51
C GLU A 5 -6.75 15.74 -5.19
N GLN A 6 -6.05 15.15 -6.17
CA GLN A 6 -5.30 13.92 -5.96
C GLN A 6 -4.13 14.16 -5.00
N ASP A 7 -3.40 15.27 -5.16
CA ASP A 7 -2.33 15.67 -4.26
C ASP A 7 -2.80 15.85 -2.81
N LYS A 8 -4.00 16.42 -2.62
CA LYS A 8 -4.60 16.56 -1.27
C LYS A 8 -4.87 15.19 -0.64
N ARG A 9 -5.43 14.25 -1.42
CA ARG A 9 -5.69 12.88 -0.95
C ARG A 9 -4.39 12.16 -0.61
N ILE A 10 -3.36 12.29 -1.45
CA ILE A 10 -2.04 11.71 -1.22
C ILE A 10 -1.41 12.29 0.05
N LYS A 11 -1.40 13.62 0.21
CA LYS A 11 -0.86 14.28 1.43
C LYS A 11 -1.59 13.82 2.70
N LYS A 12 -2.91 13.66 2.63
CA LYS A 12 -3.70 13.12 3.75
C LYS A 12 -3.25 11.71 4.12
N GLU A 13 -2.99 10.86 3.13
CA GLU A 13 -2.54 9.49 3.34
C GLU A 13 -1.09 9.43 3.85
N ILE A 14 -0.19 10.26 3.33
CA ILE A 14 1.18 10.45 3.85
C ILE A 14 1.14 10.77 5.35
N ASN A 15 0.27 11.70 5.75
CA ASN A 15 0.15 12.10 7.15
C ASN A 15 -0.36 10.97 8.06
N LYS A 16 -1.14 10.01 7.53
CA LYS A 16 -1.51 8.81 8.28
C LYS A 16 -0.31 7.89 8.44
N PHE A 17 0.39 7.60 7.34
CA PHE A 17 1.53 6.69 7.34
C PHE A 17 2.71 7.22 8.17
N ARG A 18 2.91 8.55 8.19
CA ARG A 18 3.90 9.21 9.03
C ARG A 18 3.80 8.88 10.52
N LYS A 19 2.61 8.53 11.01
CA LYS A 19 2.39 8.17 12.41
C LYS A 19 3.07 6.85 12.79
N PHE A 20 3.28 5.93 11.84
CA PHE A 20 3.94 4.65 12.08
C PHE A 20 5.47 4.77 12.16
N ILE A 21 6.04 5.81 11.54
CA ILE A 21 7.49 6.05 11.51
C ILE A 21 7.92 7.19 12.45
N LYS A 22 7.04 7.58 13.39
CA LYS A 22 7.26 8.77 14.22
C LYS A 22 8.42 8.57 15.21
N ASP A 23 8.58 7.35 15.72
CA ASP A 23 9.51 6.95 16.79
C ASP A 23 10.89 6.50 16.26
N LEU A 24 11.07 6.42 14.94
CA LEU A 24 12.36 6.11 14.31
C LEU A 24 13.35 7.27 14.45
N ASP A 25 14.64 6.95 14.38
CA ASP A 25 15.69 7.97 14.37
C ASP A 25 15.66 8.85 13.11
N THR A 26 16.49 9.89 13.04
CA THR A 26 16.44 10.85 11.94
C THR A 26 16.85 10.27 10.58
N GLU A 27 17.82 9.36 10.55
CA GLU A 27 18.29 8.74 9.29
C GLU A 27 17.30 7.67 8.82
N GLU A 28 16.83 6.83 9.74
CA GLU A 28 15.89 5.76 9.48
C GLU A 28 14.55 6.29 9.01
N LYS A 29 14.07 7.35 9.67
CA LYS A 29 12.85 8.05 9.29
C LYS A 29 12.95 8.63 7.89
N ARG A 30 14.12 9.11 7.45
CA ARG A 30 14.31 9.61 6.08
C ARG A 30 14.16 8.47 5.07
N MET A 31 14.76 7.31 5.35
CA MET A 31 14.64 6.14 4.50
C MET A 31 13.18 5.64 4.43
N ALA A 32 12.52 5.54 5.59
CA ALA A 32 11.13 5.12 5.69
C ALA A 32 10.16 6.12 5.02
N MET A 33 10.46 7.42 5.05
CA MET A 33 9.62 8.45 4.43
C MET A 33 9.47 8.26 2.91
N ASN A 34 10.51 7.78 2.22
CA ASN A 34 10.41 7.48 0.79
C ASN A 34 9.39 6.36 0.53
N MET A 35 9.44 5.29 1.32
CA MET A 35 8.46 4.19 1.24
C MET A 35 7.04 4.67 1.57
N VAL A 36 6.90 5.55 2.57
CA VAL A 36 5.62 6.15 2.94
C VAL A 36 5.00 6.97 1.79
N ASN A 37 5.81 7.76 1.08
CA ASN A 37 5.33 8.54 -0.07
C ASN A 37 4.79 7.62 -1.18
N GLU A 38 5.54 6.57 -1.52
CA GLU A 38 5.12 5.58 -2.51
C GLU A 38 3.86 4.83 -2.08
N LEU A 39 3.78 4.40 -0.82
CA LEU A 39 2.59 3.73 -0.26
C LEU A 39 1.35 4.62 -0.33
N ALA A 40 1.48 5.90 0.01
CA ALA A 40 0.39 6.85 -0.08
C ALA A 40 -0.10 7.04 -1.53
N PHE A 41 0.83 7.17 -2.48
CA PHE A 41 0.50 7.28 -3.91
C PHE A 41 -0.21 6.01 -4.42
N MET A 42 0.36 4.84 -4.12
CA MET A 42 -0.22 3.55 -4.51
C MET A 42 -1.61 3.37 -3.91
N LYS A 43 -1.82 3.74 -2.64
CA LYS A 43 -3.11 3.63 -1.96
C LYS A 43 -4.20 4.45 -2.65
N ILE A 44 -3.92 5.71 -2.97
CA ILE A 44 -4.88 6.59 -3.66
C ILE A 44 -5.17 6.08 -5.08
N THR A 45 -4.13 5.62 -5.79
CA THR A 45 -4.28 5.04 -7.13
C THR A 45 -5.14 3.78 -7.10
N LEU A 46 -4.97 2.91 -6.11
CA LEU A 46 -5.80 1.72 -5.90
C LEU A 46 -7.26 2.06 -5.65
N GLU A 47 -7.55 3.11 -4.89
CA GLU A 47 -8.93 3.58 -4.68
C GLU A 47 -9.59 4.03 -5.98
N ASP A 48 -8.84 4.72 -6.83
CA ASP A 48 -9.37 5.25 -8.09
C ASP A 48 -9.56 4.14 -9.13
N LEU A 49 -8.61 3.22 -9.25
CA LEU A 49 -8.77 2.01 -10.07
C LEU A 49 -9.94 1.16 -9.60
N LYS A 50 -10.15 1.04 -8.28
CA LYS A 50 -11.30 0.30 -7.73
C LYS A 50 -12.63 0.96 -8.10
N LYS A 51 -12.71 2.30 -8.08
CA LYS A 51 -13.90 3.03 -8.52
C LYS A 51 -14.17 2.80 -10.01
N GLU A 52 -13.13 2.80 -10.83
CA GLU A 52 -13.24 2.54 -12.27
C GLU A 52 -13.73 1.12 -12.56
N VAL A 53 -13.19 0.11 -11.88
CA VAL A 53 -13.64 -1.28 -11.98
C VAL A 53 -15.09 -1.43 -11.51
N ASN A 54 -15.48 -0.76 -10.42
CA ASN A 54 -16.86 -0.79 -9.94
C ASN A 54 -17.84 -0.13 -10.92
N ALA A 55 -17.40 0.90 -11.66
CA ALA A 55 -18.24 1.60 -12.63
C ALA A 55 -18.35 0.86 -13.97
N ASN A 56 -17.24 0.32 -14.48
CA ASN A 56 -17.15 -0.27 -15.81
C ASN A 56 -17.27 -1.81 -15.81
N GLY A 57 -17.30 -2.43 -14.62
CA GLY A 57 -17.28 -3.87 -14.46
C GLY A 57 -15.89 -4.49 -14.62
N VAL A 58 -15.79 -5.79 -14.35
CA VAL A 58 -14.53 -6.55 -14.41
C VAL A 58 -14.10 -6.90 -15.84
N VAL A 59 -14.99 -6.67 -16.79
CA VAL A 59 -14.89 -7.09 -18.18
C VAL A 59 -15.31 -5.93 -19.07
N THR A 60 -14.60 -5.73 -20.18
CA THR A 60 -14.85 -4.66 -21.14
C THR A 60 -14.97 -5.26 -22.54
N GLU A 61 -15.91 -4.74 -23.32
CA GLU A 61 -16.07 -5.12 -24.72
C GLU A 61 -15.07 -4.38 -25.61
N MET A 62 -14.40 -5.13 -26.49
CA MET A 62 -13.49 -4.59 -27.49
C MET A 62 -14.03 -4.90 -28.89
N PRO A 63 -14.58 -3.90 -29.60
CA PRO A 63 -15.06 -4.10 -30.96
C PRO A 63 -13.88 -4.34 -31.92
N GLN A 64 -14.01 -5.36 -32.78
CA GLN A 64 -13.10 -5.69 -33.86
C GLN A 64 -13.87 -5.77 -35.18
N GLY A 65 -14.19 -4.62 -35.76
CA GLY A 65 -14.95 -4.54 -37.01
C GLY A 65 -16.35 -5.12 -36.83
N GLU A 66 -16.59 -6.31 -37.39
CA GLU A 66 -17.91 -6.95 -37.41
C GLU A 66 -18.25 -7.78 -36.16
N TYR A 67 -17.30 -7.99 -35.23
CA TYR A 67 -17.56 -8.73 -33.99
C TYR A 67 -16.95 -8.04 -32.76
N SER A 68 -17.48 -8.33 -31.58
CA SER A 68 -17.00 -7.83 -30.28
C SER A 68 -16.34 -8.96 -29.50
N ILE A 69 -15.19 -8.70 -28.88
CA ILE A 69 -14.54 -9.64 -27.96
C ILE A 69 -14.63 -9.10 -26.55
N THR A 70 -15.03 -9.97 -25.62
CA THR A 70 -15.00 -9.74 -24.19
C THR A 70 -13.57 -9.86 -23.66
N ARG A 71 -13.02 -8.79 -23.09
CA ARG A 71 -11.68 -8.78 -22.47
C ARG A 71 -11.72 -8.36 -21.01
N GLU A 72 -10.70 -8.75 -20.25
CA GLU A 72 -10.52 -8.25 -18.88
C GLU A 72 -10.37 -6.72 -18.88
N ASN A 73 -11.01 -6.06 -17.92
CA ASN A 73 -10.90 -4.62 -17.77
C ASN A 73 -9.42 -4.21 -17.52
N PRO A 74 -8.82 -3.32 -18.33
CA PRO A 74 -7.45 -2.83 -18.12
C PRO A 74 -7.20 -2.23 -16.73
N ALA A 75 -8.22 -1.60 -16.14
CA ALA A 75 -8.17 -1.05 -14.79
C ALA A 75 -8.07 -2.15 -13.72
N LEU A 76 -8.75 -3.29 -13.93
CA LEU A 76 -8.68 -4.45 -13.04
C LEU A 76 -7.27 -5.07 -13.06
N LYS A 77 -6.70 -5.23 -14.26
CA LYS A 77 -5.32 -5.73 -14.40
C LYS A 77 -4.30 -4.82 -13.70
N SER A 78 -4.45 -3.50 -13.87
CA SER A 78 -3.62 -2.50 -13.20
C SER A 78 -3.79 -2.56 -11.68
N TYR A 79 -5.03 -2.68 -11.20
CA TYR A 79 -5.35 -2.82 -9.78
C TYR A 79 -4.68 -4.06 -9.16
N ASN A 80 -4.81 -5.22 -9.80
CA ASN A 80 -4.24 -6.49 -9.32
C ASN A 80 -2.71 -6.43 -9.22
N THR A 81 -2.06 -5.80 -10.21
CA THR A 81 -0.61 -5.61 -10.18
C THR A 81 -0.20 -4.63 -9.07
N MET A 82 -0.96 -3.54 -8.91
CA MET A 82 -0.66 -2.49 -7.94
C MET A 82 -0.87 -2.97 -6.50
N ILE A 83 -1.92 -3.76 -6.21
CA ILE A 83 -2.21 -4.23 -4.84
C ILE A 83 -1.14 -5.19 -4.36
N GLN A 84 -0.61 -6.05 -5.25
CA GLN A 84 0.48 -6.94 -4.91
C GLN A 84 1.76 -6.15 -4.56
N ARG A 85 2.08 -5.11 -5.35
CA ARG A 85 3.24 -4.23 -5.07
C ARG A 85 3.05 -3.45 -3.78
N TYR A 86 1.86 -2.88 -3.56
CA TYR A 86 1.51 -2.18 -2.34
C TYR A 86 1.73 -3.06 -1.11
N ASN A 87 1.25 -4.30 -1.13
CA ASN A 87 1.45 -5.23 -0.01
C ASN A 87 2.92 -5.56 0.22
N SER A 88 3.70 -5.75 -0.85
CA SER A 88 5.15 -5.98 -0.75
C SER A 88 5.88 -4.78 -0.14
N THR A 89 5.59 -3.56 -0.58
CA THR A 89 6.21 -2.34 -0.03
C THR A 89 5.76 -2.11 1.42
N LEU A 90 4.50 -2.39 1.74
CA LEU A 90 3.98 -2.25 3.11
C LEU A 90 4.70 -3.21 4.05
N LYS A 91 4.90 -4.46 3.62
CA LYS A 91 5.68 -5.44 4.37
C LYS A 91 7.13 -5.01 4.55
N GLN A 92 7.77 -4.48 3.51
CA GLN A 92 9.14 -3.97 3.61
C GLN A 92 9.27 -2.83 4.64
N LEU A 93 8.28 -1.93 4.69
CA LEU A 93 8.23 -0.86 5.69
C LEU A 93 8.02 -1.42 7.11
N ASP A 94 7.13 -2.39 7.26
CA ASP A 94 6.88 -3.06 8.54
C ASP A 94 8.11 -3.83 9.05
N ASP A 95 8.73 -4.63 8.18
CA ASP A 95 9.98 -5.35 8.47
C ASP A 95 11.11 -4.37 8.84
N TYR A 96 11.15 -3.20 8.22
CA TYR A 96 12.12 -2.14 8.54
C TYR A 96 11.90 -1.57 9.94
N ILE A 97 10.65 -1.22 10.28
CA ILE A 97 10.28 -0.69 11.60
C ILE A 97 10.57 -1.72 12.70
N ASN A 98 10.16 -2.98 12.49
CA ASN A 98 10.31 -4.05 13.48
C ASN A 98 11.77 -4.48 13.71
N LYS A 99 12.65 -4.28 12.72
CA LYS A 99 14.10 -4.50 12.91
C LYS A 99 14.74 -3.45 13.81
N ILE A 100 14.25 -2.22 13.74
CA ILE A 100 14.83 -1.06 14.44
C ILE A 100 14.31 -0.98 15.86
N SER A 101 12.99 -1.13 16.02
CA SER A 101 12.33 -1.26 17.31
C SER A 101 11.77 -2.67 17.34
N PRO A 102 12.53 -3.68 17.81
CA PRO A 102 11.93 -4.96 18.11
C PRO A 102 10.87 -4.67 19.17
N GLN A 103 9.59 -4.69 18.75
CA GLN A 103 8.53 -4.82 19.72
C GLN A 103 8.90 -6.06 20.52
N THR A 104 9.02 -5.86 21.83
CA THR A 104 9.31 -6.92 22.78
C THR A 104 8.03 -7.76 22.85
N ASP A 105 7.76 -8.50 21.78
CA ASP A 105 6.56 -9.30 21.63
C ASP A 105 6.64 -10.46 22.63
N GLU A 106 5.48 -10.80 23.18
CA GLU A 106 5.17 -11.74 24.26
C GLU A 106 5.99 -13.05 24.33
N LEU A 107 6.64 -13.44 23.23
CA LEU A 107 7.62 -14.53 23.17
C LEU A 107 8.74 -14.38 24.20
N ASP A 108 9.20 -13.16 24.45
CA ASP A 108 10.28 -12.92 25.41
C ASP A 108 9.77 -13.09 26.86
N THR A 109 8.52 -12.73 27.11
CA THR A 109 7.86 -12.92 28.41
C THR A 109 7.58 -14.41 28.69
N LEU A 110 7.13 -15.16 27.68
CA LEU A 110 6.93 -16.60 27.78
C LEU A 110 8.27 -17.35 27.95
N SER A 111 9.30 -16.92 27.22
CA SER A 111 10.66 -17.50 27.30
C SER A 111 11.31 -17.25 28.65
N GLN A 112 11.18 -16.02 29.20
CA GLN A 112 11.65 -15.68 30.55
C GLN A 112 10.89 -16.43 31.65
N PHE A 113 9.60 -16.72 31.44
CA PHE A 113 8.82 -17.53 32.39
C PHE A 113 9.27 -18.99 32.44
N LEU A 114 9.60 -19.58 31.28
CA LEU A 114 10.09 -20.96 31.19
C LEU A 114 11.51 -21.15 31.74
N GLN A 115 12.36 -20.12 31.68
CA GLN A 115 13.71 -20.15 32.25
C GLN A 115 13.75 -20.05 33.78
N LYS A 116 12.66 -19.68 34.44
CA LYS A 116 12.57 -19.52 35.90
C LYS A 116 12.16 -20.79 36.67
N ARG A 117 12.18 -21.97 36.03
CA ARG A 117 11.92 -23.27 36.69
C ARG A 117 13.17 -24.12 36.83
#